data_AF-A0A9W6WF71-F1
#
_entry.id   AF-A0A9W6WF71-F1
#
_cell.length_a   1.000
_cell.length_b   1.000
_cell.length_c   1.000
_cell.angle_alpha   90.00
_cell.angle_beta   90.00
_cell.angle_gamma   90.00
#
_symmetry.space_group_name_H-M   'P 1'
#
loop_
_entity.id
_entity.type
_entity.pdbx_description
1 polymer ?
#
loop_
_entity_poly.entity_id
_entity_poly.type
_entity_poly.pdbx_seq_one_letter_code
_entity_poly.pdbx_strand_id
1 'polypeptide(L)'
;MLKIHSWRLILSLASDLHLLHLPDSNITMEFPLANTFGIRDSLYLQSANDFHRHRHRINKKLKHLRHALNIQTKDTKNYASKEKISSIDSESFEQDTRFGEVLLFNIERDLLYAEETRLSSEVNSSKSKERFIISKYKKALTYAKKLLTVIDSQNTSDSFLEVYVYTAIVEGSLNIFRKNWKLSINAFSVARCGLQYLYNKRELPTEFTKELYIELIDTIVDPGLKISSLRLSNDRSVPELLSFSRIHCHDKLLPYLVPAIEFISSKSPSFVTSSGDASDRTEILKSIQWFEYEANLANEELASKISSAILQSKDLSKNSAIALYDPSLASWQDALQIHTQDMARK
;
A
#
# COMPACT_ATOMS: atom_id res chain seq x y z
N MET A 1 48.10 4.82 29.44
CA MET A 1 47.54 5.37 28.18
C MET A 1 47.01 4.27 27.24
N LEU A 2 46.31 3.24 27.75
CA LEU A 2 45.95 2.03 26.96
C LEU A 2 44.48 1.57 27.12
N LYS A 3 43.59 2.35 27.75
CA LYS A 3 42.20 1.93 28.02
C LYS A 3 41.14 2.40 26.99
N ILE A 4 41.50 3.25 26.02
CA ILE A 4 40.53 3.85 25.09
C ILE A 4 40.38 3.06 23.77
N HIS A 5 41.34 2.22 23.40
CA HIS A 5 41.28 1.44 22.15
C HIS A 5 40.39 0.19 22.22
N SER A 6 40.15 -0.37 23.42
CA SER A 6 39.30 -1.57 23.59
C SER A 6 37.82 -1.28 23.39
N TRP A 7 37.33 -0.10 23.80
CA TRP A 7 35.90 0.24 23.71
C TRP A 7 35.46 0.55 22.28
N ARG A 8 36.34 1.12 21.43
CA ARG A 8 36.04 1.32 20.01
C ARG A 8 35.95 0.01 19.23
N LEU A 9 36.78 -0.99 19.58
CA LEU A 9 36.69 -2.32 18.99
C LEU A 9 35.42 -3.05 19.43
N ILE A 10 35.03 -2.94 20.71
CA ILE A 10 33.80 -3.56 21.22
C ILE A 10 32.55 -2.87 20.66
N LEU A 11 32.54 -1.55 20.47
CA LEU A 11 31.44 -0.84 19.82
C LEU A 11 31.36 -1.09 18.30
N SER A 12 32.50 -1.28 17.63
CA SER A 12 32.56 -1.73 16.23
C SER A 12 32.03 -3.16 16.08
N LEU A 13 32.46 -4.07 16.97
CA LEU A 13 32.00 -5.45 16.99
C LEU A 13 30.53 -5.57 17.38
N ALA A 14 30.02 -4.72 18.29
CA ALA A 14 28.60 -4.70 18.64
C ALA A 14 27.72 -4.15 17.50
N SER A 15 28.22 -3.20 16.70
CA SER A 15 27.52 -2.78 15.47
C SER A 15 27.58 -3.82 14.35
N ASP A 16 28.59 -4.71 14.37
CA ASP A 16 28.74 -5.81 13.42
C ASP A 16 28.03 -7.11 13.87
N LEU A 17 27.73 -7.27 15.16
CA LEU A 17 27.01 -8.44 15.70
C LEU A 17 25.49 -8.39 15.45
N HIS A 18 24.91 -7.21 15.22
CA HIS A 18 23.55 -7.08 14.70
C HIS A 18 23.46 -7.22 13.17
N LEU A 19 24.58 -7.54 12.51
CA LEU A 19 24.71 -7.67 11.05
C LEU A 19 24.72 -9.13 10.57
N LEU A 20 24.41 -10.11 11.44
CA LEU A 20 24.47 -11.54 11.12
C LEU A 20 23.28 -12.35 11.66
N HIS A 21 22.10 -12.04 11.15
CA HIS A 21 21.17 -13.09 10.71
C HIS A 21 20.62 -12.63 9.38
N LEU A 22 21.30 -13.03 8.31
CA LEU A 22 20.72 -12.95 6.97
C LEU A 22 19.69 -14.08 6.95
N PRO A 23 18.38 -13.80 6.81
CA PRO A 23 17.48 -14.86 6.40
C PRO A 23 18.03 -15.43 5.09
N ASP A 24 18.13 -16.76 5.01
CA ASP A 24 18.60 -17.48 3.83
C ASP A 24 17.96 -16.89 2.57
N SER A 25 18.72 -16.73 1.49
CA SER A 25 18.28 -16.04 0.26
C SER A 25 16.92 -16.52 -0.25
N ASN A 26 16.60 -17.81 -0.05
CA ASN A 26 15.32 -18.38 -0.43
C ASN A 26 14.09 -17.74 0.27
N ILE A 27 14.25 -17.21 1.48
CA ILE A 27 13.17 -16.63 2.29
C ILE A 27 12.79 -15.23 1.76
N THR A 28 13.70 -14.56 1.05
CA THR A 28 13.52 -13.14 0.71
C THR A 28 12.44 -12.89 -0.34
N MET A 29 12.40 -13.71 -1.39
CA MET A 29 11.36 -13.68 -2.42
C MET A 29 10.08 -14.40 -1.97
N GLU A 30 10.16 -15.19 -0.91
CA GLU A 30 8.97 -15.75 -0.28
C GLU A 30 8.17 -14.64 0.42
N PHE A 31 8.83 -13.77 1.19
CA PHE A 31 8.17 -12.67 1.91
C PHE A 31 8.73 -11.29 1.50
N PRO A 32 8.44 -10.79 0.29
CA PRO A 32 9.02 -9.54 -0.20
C PRO A 32 8.60 -8.31 0.62
N LEU A 33 7.38 -8.26 1.17
CA LEU A 33 6.96 -7.13 2.02
C LEU A 33 7.67 -7.14 3.37
N ALA A 34 7.82 -8.30 4.01
CA ALA A 34 8.55 -8.43 5.27
C ALA A 34 10.03 -8.06 5.10
N ASN A 35 10.66 -8.53 4.03
CA ASN A 35 12.07 -8.24 3.72
C ASN A 35 12.35 -6.81 3.23
N THR A 36 11.32 -5.99 3.05
CA THR A 36 11.45 -4.58 2.72
C THR A 36 10.89 -3.73 3.86
N PHE A 37 9.58 -3.59 3.94
CA PHE A 37 8.90 -2.78 4.94
C PHE A 37 9.04 -3.35 6.36
N GLY A 38 9.02 -4.67 6.56
CA GLY A 38 9.23 -5.27 7.89
C GLY A 38 10.64 -4.97 8.45
N ILE A 39 11.65 -4.96 7.58
CA ILE A 39 13.01 -4.54 7.98
C ILE A 39 13.05 -3.04 8.29
N ARG A 40 12.31 -2.19 7.57
CA ARG A 40 12.24 -0.75 7.89
C ARG A 40 11.62 -0.51 9.26
N ASP A 41 10.54 -1.21 9.57
CA ASP A 41 9.83 -1.09 10.84
C ASP A 41 10.71 -1.54 12.01
N SER A 42 11.34 -2.71 11.91
CA SER A 42 12.29 -3.20 12.93
C SER A 42 13.50 -2.27 13.17
N LEU A 43 13.88 -1.46 12.17
CA LEU A 43 14.97 -0.49 12.28
C LEU A 43 14.53 0.89 12.81
N TYR A 44 13.22 1.13 13.00
CA TYR A 44 12.64 2.38 13.48
C TYR A 44 13.24 3.64 12.82
N LEU A 45 13.20 3.68 11.48
CA LEU A 45 13.78 4.76 10.70
C LEU A 45 12.98 6.07 10.88
N GLN A 46 13.55 7.07 11.56
CA GLN A 46 12.87 8.35 11.84
C GLN A 46 13.51 9.54 11.10
N SER A 47 14.84 9.58 10.99
CA SER A 47 15.54 10.72 10.41
C SER A 47 16.07 10.44 9.00
N ALA A 48 16.34 11.50 8.22
CA ALA A 48 16.97 11.37 6.90
C ALA A 48 18.32 10.62 6.96
N ASN A 49 19.06 10.74 8.06
CA ASN A 49 20.32 10.03 8.24
C ASN A 49 20.12 8.51 8.44
N ASP A 50 19.02 8.11 9.08
CA ASP A 50 18.70 6.69 9.28
C ASP A 50 18.36 6.04 7.93
N PHE A 51 17.54 6.71 7.11
CA PHE A 51 17.25 6.29 5.74
C PHE A 51 18.53 6.23 4.88
N HIS A 52 19.43 7.20 5.03
CA HIS A 52 20.73 7.19 4.35
C HIS A 52 21.57 5.96 4.71
N ARG A 53 21.69 5.64 6.01
CA ARG A 53 22.42 4.47 6.51
C ARG A 53 21.79 3.18 6.03
N HIS A 54 20.47 3.05 6.10
CA HIS A 54 19.76 1.86 5.63
C HIS A 54 19.96 1.67 4.12
N ARG A 55 19.83 2.74 3.33
CA ARG A 55 20.14 2.71 1.89
C ARG A 55 21.56 2.25 1.59
N HIS A 56 22.54 2.64 2.41
CA HIS A 56 23.91 2.17 2.27
C HIS A 56 24.05 0.66 2.53
N ARG A 57 23.34 0.12 3.54
CA ARG A 57 23.27 -1.33 3.80
C ARG A 57 22.68 -2.08 2.60
N ILE A 58 21.56 -1.60 2.06
CA ILE A 58 20.94 -2.19 0.85
C ILE A 58 21.88 -2.13 -0.36
N ASN A 59 22.63 -1.02 -0.54
CA ASN A 59 23.64 -0.94 -1.60
C ASN A 59 24.76 -1.97 -1.45
N LYS A 60 25.23 -2.22 -0.22
CA LYS A 60 26.22 -3.26 0.06
C LYS A 60 25.63 -4.65 -0.23
N LYS A 61 24.40 -4.92 0.17
CA LYS A 61 23.68 -6.18 -0.15
C LYS A 61 23.54 -6.38 -1.66
N LEU A 62 23.10 -5.35 -2.39
CA LEU A 62 23.02 -5.35 -3.85
C LEU A 62 24.38 -5.62 -4.51
N LYS A 63 25.46 -5.02 -4.00
CA LYS A 63 26.81 -5.26 -4.49
C LYS A 63 27.17 -6.75 -4.34
N HIS A 64 26.96 -7.32 -3.16
CA HIS A 64 27.23 -8.75 -2.91
C HIS A 64 26.38 -9.67 -3.79
N LEU A 65 25.08 -9.40 -3.94
CA LEU A 65 24.19 -10.18 -4.81
C LEU A 65 24.63 -10.13 -6.28
N ARG A 66 24.97 -8.93 -6.79
CA ARG A 66 25.50 -8.78 -8.16
C ARG A 66 26.82 -9.51 -8.34
N HIS A 67 27.66 -9.57 -7.31
CA HIS A 67 28.89 -10.34 -7.33
C HIS A 67 28.61 -11.85 -7.40
N ALA A 68 27.72 -12.35 -6.52
CA ALA A 68 27.35 -13.77 -6.46
C ALA A 68 26.73 -14.26 -7.79
N LEU A 69 25.87 -13.46 -8.41
CA LEU A 69 25.19 -13.80 -9.66
C LEU A 69 26.00 -13.43 -10.93
N ASN A 70 27.21 -12.87 -10.79
CA ASN A 70 28.06 -12.46 -11.92
C ASN A 70 27.38 -11.48 -12.93
N ILE A 71 26.45 -10.65 -12.44
CA ILE A 71 25.71 -9.62 -13.21
C ILE A 71 26.50 -8.30 -13.26
N GLN A 72 27.67 -8.25 -12.62
CA GLN A 72 28.53 -7.07 -12.54
C GLN A 72 28.98 -6.61 -13.93
N THR A 73 28.84 -5.32 -14.21
CA THR A 73 29.41 -4.67 -15.38
C THR A 73 30.72 -3.97 -15.01
N LYS A 74 31.85 -4.49 -15.51
CA LYS A 74 33.17 -3.88 -15.32
C LYS A 74 33.48 -2.80 -16.36
N ASP A 75 32.87 -2.89 -17.53
CA ASP A 75 33.08 -1.94 -18.62
C ASP A 75 32.17 -0.71 -18.44
N THR A 76 32.74 0.35 -17.88
CA THR A 76 32.03 1.62 -17.63
C THR A 76 31.84 2.45 -18.89
N LYS A 77 32.64 2.24 -19.95
CA LYS A 77 32.55 3.02 -21.19
C LYS A 77 31.33 2.61 -22.02
N ASN A 78 31.04 1.30 -22.06
CA ASN A 78 29.91 0.72 -22.78
C ASN A 78 28.87 0.14 -21.81
N TYR A 79 28.60 0.83 -20.70
CA TYR A 79 27.72 0.31 -19.66
C TYR A 79 26.31 0.00 -20.18
N ALA A 80 25.73 0.88 -21.00
CA ALA A 80 24.36 0.76 -21.48
C ALA A 80 24.11 -0.51 -22.32
N SER A 81 25.09 -0.94 -23.12
CA SER A 81 24.98 -2.15 -23.95
C SER A 81 25.35 -3.43 -23.19
N LYS A 82 26.09 -3.32 -22.09
CA LYS A 82 26.59 -4.46 -21.31
C LYS A 82 25.84 -4.69 -20.00
N GLU A 83 24.90 -3.82 -19.64
CA GLU A 83 24.07 -3.99 -18.46
C GLU A 83 23.24 -5.27 -18.56
N LYS A 84 23.43 -6.16 -17.59
CA LYS A 84 22.74 -7.45 -17.51
C LYS A 84 21.47 -7.43 -16.65
N ILE A 85 21.20 -6.31 -15.96
CA ILE A 85 20.00 -6.18 -15.11
C ILE A 85 18.75 -6.05 -15.98
N SER A 86 18.85 -5.35 -17.11
CA SER A 86 17.79 -5.20 -18.10
C SER A 86 17.50 -6.50 -18.86
N SER A 87 18.42 -7.47 -18.88
CA SER A 87 18.26 -8.79 -19.51
C SER A 87 17.88 -9.92 -18.54
N ILE A 88 17.51 -9.61 -17.29
CA ILE A 88 16.93 -10.61 -16.39
C ILE A 88 15.57 -11.02 -16.95
N ASP A 89 15.43 -12.30 -17.30
CA ASP A 89 14.23 -12.91 -17.89
C ASP A 89 13.64 -13.96 -16.92
N SER A 90 12.42 -14.44 -17.21
CA SER A 90 11.73 -15.43 -16.36
C SER A 90 12.54 -16.73 -16.18
N GLU A 91 13.22 -17.20 -17.22
CA GLU A 91 14.10 -18.38 -17.15
C GLU A 91 15.23 -18.22 -16.13
N SER A 92 15.80 -17.01 -16.03
CA SER A 92 16.86 -16.73 -15.05
C SER A 92 16.32 -16.78 -13.62
N PHE A 93 15.09 -16.33 -13.43
CA PHE A 93 14.43 -16.35 -12.12
C PHE A 93 14.06 -17.75 -11.67
N GLU A 94 13.61 -18.61 -12.59
CA GLU A 94 13.36 -20.03 -12.30
C GLU A 94 14.64 -20.78 -11.90
N GLN A 95 15.78 -20.41 -12.49
CA GLN A 95 17.07 -20.98 -12.13
C GLN A 95 17.56 -20.54 -10.74
N ASP A 96 17.44 -19.25 -10.43
CA ASP A 96 17.83 -18.70 -9.12
C ASP A 96 16.91 -17.53 -8.70
N THR A 97 16.21 -17.71 -7.59
CA THR A 97 15.29 -16.70 -7.02
C THR A 97 16.00 -15.39 -6.66
N ARG A 98 17.32 -15.43 -6.46
CA ARG A 98 18.17 -14.25 -6.19
C ARG A 98 18.15 -13.22 -7.32
N PHE A 99 17.83 -13.60 -8.56
CA PHE A 99 17.63 -12.62 -9.64
C PHE A 99 16.44 -11.70 -9.34
N GLY A 100 15.38 -12.23 -8.72
CA GLY A 100 14.24 -11.46 -8.21
C GLY A 100 14.64 -10.53 -7.06
N GLU A 101 15.47 -11.00 -6.14
CA GLU A 101 16.00 -10.17 -5.03
C GLU A 101 16.74 -8.93 -5.53
N VAL A 102 17.53 -9.07 -6.60
CA VAL A 102 18.24 -7.94 -7.19
C VAL A 102 17.25 -6.87 -7.64
N LEU A 103 16.14 -7.24 -8.26
CA LEU A 103 15.10 -6.30 -8.66
C LEU A 103 14.43 -5.69 -7.42
N LEU A 104 14.04 -6.51 -6.44
CA LEU A 104 13.40 -6.08 -5.20
C LEU A 104 14.25 -5.03 -4.44
N PHE A 105 15.53 -5.31 -4.22
CA PHE A 105 16.43 -4.39 -3.52
C PHE A 105 16.77 -3.14 -4.34
N ASN A 106 16.71 -3.18 -5.68
CA ASN A 106 16.82 -1.96 -6.49
C ASN A 106 15.60 -1.04 -6.29
N ILE A 107 14.39 -1.61 -6.20
CA ILE A 107 13.17 -0.86 -5.87
C ILE A 107 13.34 -0.22 -4.50
N GLU A 108 13.68 -1.04 -3.49
CA GLU A 108 13.85 -0.62 -2.10
C GLU A 108 14.87 0.51 -1.95
N ARG A 109 16.04 0.38 -2.59
CA ARG A 109 17.08 1.42 -2.59
C ARG A 109 16.55 2.77 -3.09
N ASP A 110 15.80 2.76 -4.20
CA ASP A 110 15.30 4.00 -4.79
C ASP A 110 14.16 4.61 -3.96
N LEU A 111 13.32 3.79 -3.31
CA LEU A 111 12.32 4.25 -2.34
C LEU A 111 12.97 4.88 -1.10
N LEU A 112 13.98 4.23 -0.50
CA LEU A 112 14.70 4.80 0.65
C LEU A 112 15.36 6.13 0.30
N TYR A 113 15.86 6.29 -0.92
CA TYR A 113 16.43 7.55 -1.37
C TYR A 113 15.36 8.63 -1.56
N ALA A 114 14.18 8.25 -2.03
CA ALA A 114 13.05 9.16 -2.12
C ALA A 114 12.63 9.67 -0.73
N GLU A 115 12.50 8.77 0.26
CA GLU A 115 12.15 9.14 1.65
C GLU A 115 13.24 9.96 2.35
N GLU A 116 14.53 9.60 2.17
CA GLU A 116 15.67 10.41 2.63
C GLU A 116 15.57 11.86 2.11
N THR A 117 15.25 12.00 0.82
CA THR A 117 15.12 13.31 0.18
C THR A 117 13.87 14.04 0.65
N ARG A 118 12.76 13.32 0.86
CA ARG A 118 11.49 13.87 1.36
C ARG A 118 11.67 14.49 2.73
N LEU A 119 12.23 13.74 3.70
CA LEU A 119 12.52 14.25 5.05
C LEU A 119 13.50 15.43 5.00
N SER A 120 14.53 15.35 4.16
CA SER A 120 15.48 16.47 3.96
C SER A 120 14.86 17.69 3.25
N SER A 121 13.66 17.56 2.68
CA SER A 121 12.94 18.63 2.00
C SER A 121 11.91 19.32 2.90
N GLU A 122 11.57 18.74 4.05
CA GLU A 122 10.63 19.35 5.01
C GLU A 122 11.17 20.69 5.53
N VAL A 123 12.48 20.77 5.76
CA VAL A 123 13.15 22.00 6.20
C VAL A 123 13.34 22.99 5.05
N ASN A 124 13.66 22.49 3.85
CA ASN A 124 14.01 23.29 2.67
C ASN A 124 13.37 22.69 1.42
N SER A 125 12.12 23.08 1.15
CA SER A 125 11.39 22.62 -0.02
C SER A 125 11.92 23.26 -1.30
N SER A 126 12.13 22.44 -2.34
CA SER A 126 12.57 22.88 -3.66
C SER A 126 11.96 22.02 -4.74
N LYS A 127 11.49 22.66 -5.83
CA LYS A 127 10.96 21.97 -7.01
C LYS A 127 11.95 20.96 -7.60
N SER A 128 13.26 21.19 -7.43
CA SER A 128 14.29 20.25 -7.88
C SER A 128 14.24 18.94 -7.08
N LYS A 129 14.09 19.04 -5.75
CA LYS A 129 13.97 17.88 -4.86
C LYS A 129 12.66 17.11 -5.10
N GLU A 130 11.55 17.81 -5.34
CA GLU A 130 10.28 17.17 -5.73
C GLU A 130 10.43 16.36 -7.03
N ARG A 131 11.07 16.95 -8.07
CA ARG A 131 11.35 16.25 -9.33
C ARG A 131 12.27 15.04 -9.11
N PHE A 132 13.24 15.15 -8.20
CA PHE A 132 14.11 14.05 -7.83
C PHE A 132 13.34 12.90 -7.18
N ILE A 133 12.46 13.18 -6.21
CA ILE A 133 11.57 12.19 -5.58
C ILE A 133 10.74 11.47 -6.64
N ILE A 134 10.09 12.22 -7.56
CA ILE A 134 9.32 11.63 -8.66
C ILE A 134 10.21 10.74 -9.55
N SER A 135 11.44 11.16 -9.85
CA SER A 135 12.39 10.37 -10.64
C SER A 135 12.73 9.05 -9.95
N LYS A 136 12.89 9.06 -8.62
CA LYS A 136 13.18 7.86 -7.81
C LYS A 136 12.02 6.89 -7.78
N TYR A 137 10.80 7.38 -7.51
CA TYR A 137 9.60 6.55 -7.58
C TYR A 137 9.36 5.98 -8.99
N LYS A 138 9.64 6.74 -10.06
CA LYS A 138 9.55 6.22 -11.44
C LYS A 138 10.54 5.07 -11.69
N LYS A 139 11.78 5.19 -11.22
CA LYS A 139 12.79 4.13 -11.35
C LYS A 139 12.39 2.89 -10.54
N ALA A 140 11.94 3.08 -9.30
CA ALA A 140 11.38 2.02 -8.47
C ALA A 140 10.25 1.29 -9.20
N LEU A 141 9.30 2.02 -9.79
CA LEU A 141 8.21 1.44 -10.58
C LEU A 141 8.69 0.66 -11.80
N THR A 142 9.72 1.13 -12.53
CA THR A 142 10.25 0.38 -13.69
C THR A 142 10.81 -0.97 -13.28
N TYR A 143 11.52 -1.04 -12.15
CA TYR A 143 12.01 -2.32 -11.61
C TYR A 143 10.86 -3.18 -11.07
N ALA A 144 9.85 -2.58 -10.44
CA ALA A 144 8.66 -3.28 -9.95
C ALA A 144 7.87 -3.94 -11.09
N LYS A 145 7.61 -3.21 -12.18
CA LYS A 145 6.98 -3.76 -13.39
C LYS A 145 7.80 -4.87 -14.01
N LYS A 146 9.12 -4.69 -14.07
CA LYS A 146 10.02 -5.74 -14.54
C LYS A 146 9.96 -6.98 -13.65
N LEU A 147 9.89 -6.80 -12.33
CA LEU A 147 9.74 -7.91 -11.40
C LEU A 147 8.43 -8.66 -11.64
N LEU A 148 7.32 -7.96 -11.91
CA LEU A 148 6.05 -8.58 -12.30
C LEU A 148 6.10 -9.33 -13.63
N THR A 149 6.93 -8.91 -14.60
CA THR A 149 7.07 -9.64 -15.87
C THR A 149 7.95 -10.88 -15.74
N VAL A 150 8.93 -10.84 -14.83
CA VAL A 150 9.86 -11.95 -14.56
C VAL A 150 9.19 -13.01 -13.68
N ILE A 151 8.32 -12.56 -12.78
CA ILE A 151 7.44 -13.43 -12.01
C ILE A 151 6.40 -14.02 -12.95
N ASP A 152 6.42 -15.34 -13.07
CA ASP A 152 5.48 -16.04 -13.94
C ASP A 152 4.03 -15.82 -13.47
N SER A 153 3.24 -15.14 -14.30
CA SER A 153 1.83 -14.80 -14.03
C SER A 153 0.93 -16.01 -13.75
N GLN A 154 1.41 -17.22 -14.02
CA GLN A 154 0.70 -18.48 -13.78
C GLN A 154 0.84 -18.97 -12.33
N ASN A 155 1.86 -18.52 -11.59
CA ASN A 155 2.04 -18.92 -10.22
C ASN A 155 1.18 -18.04 -9.29
N THR A 156 0.10 -18.62 -8.79
CA THR A 156 -0.88 -17.99 -7.89
C THR A 156 -0.52 -18.24 -6.42
N SER A 157 0.72 -17.95 -6.06
CA SER A 157 1.17 -18.01 -4.66
C SER A 157 0.96 -16.67 -3.95
N ASP A 158 0.81 -16.70 -2.63
CA ASP A 158 0.64 -15.49 -1.82
C ASP A 158 1.90 -14.58 -1.86
N SER A 159 3.09 -15.16 -2.12
CA SER A 159 4.34 -14.41 -2.36
C SER A 159 4.26 -13.51 -3.58
N PHE A 160 3.59 -13.96 -4.64
CA PHE A 160 3.39 -13.15 -5.83
C PHE A 160 2.38 -12.04 -5.58
N LEU A 161 1.31 -12.33 -4.84
CA LEU A 161 0.37 -11.29 -4.40
C LEU A 161 1.09 -10.19 -3.63
N GLU A 162 2.03 -10.52 -2.74
CA GLU A 162 2.82 -9.51 -2.05
C GLU A 162 3.63 -8.61 -2.99
N VAL A 163 4.20 -9.17 -4.07
CA VAL A 163 4.88 -8.35 -5.07
C VAL A 163 3.89 -7.41 -5.77
N TYR A 164 2.70 -7.89 -6.13
CA TYR A 164 1.66 -7.04 -6.70
C TYR A 164 1.25 -5.92 -5.73
N VAL A 165 1.03 -6.23 -4.46
CA VAL A 165 0.73 -5.24 -3.42
C VAL A 165 1.86 -4.23 -3.27
N TYR A 166 3.11 -4.69 -3.24
CA TYR A 166 4.28 -3.82 -3.21
C TYR A 166 4.32 -2.88 -4.41
N THR A 167 4.06 -3.39 -5.62
CA THR A 167 4.00 -2.56 -6.84
C THR A 167 2.85 -1.54 -6.79
N ALA A 168 1.70 -1.92 -6.23
CA ALA A 168 0.54 -1.05 -6.07
C ALA A 168 0.82 0.09 -5.09
N ILE A 169 1.51 -0.17 -3.97
CA ILE A 169 1.96 0.86 -3.02
C ILE A 169 2.91 1.85 -3.69
N VAL A 170 3.88 1.35 -4.48
CA VAL A 170 4.83 2.19 -5.22
C VAL A 170 4.12 3.07 -6.26
N GLU A 171 3.19 2.51 -7.02
CA GLU A 171 2.43 3.23 -8.03
C GLU A 171 1.49 4.28 -7.40
N GLY A 172 0.80 3.93 -6.32
CA GLY A 172 -0.03 4.86 -5.57
C GLY A 172 0.78 6.04 -5.06
N SER A 173 1.90 5.76 -4.40
CA SER A 173 2.82 6.78 -3.86
C SER A 173 3.36 7.69 -4.95
N LEU A 174 3.78 7.13 -6.09
CA LEU A 174 4.22 7.92 -7.25
C LEU A 174 3.12 8.88 -7.73
N ASN A 175 1.88 8.41 -7.81
CA ASN A 175 0.76 9.19 -8.33
C ASN A 175 0.31 10.29 -7.37
N ILE A 176 0.50 10.12 -6.04
CA ILE A 176 0.37 11.23 -5.08
C ILE A 176 1.35 12.36 -5.43
N PHE A 177 2.64 12.05 -5.61
CA PHE A 177 3.63 13.08 -5.96
C PHE A 177 3.38 13.73 -7.33
N ARG A 178 2.78 12.99 -8.27
CA ARG A 178 2.36 13.52 -9.58
C ARG A 178 1.02 14.24 -9.56
N LYS A 179 0.31 14.25 -8.42
CA LYS A 179 -1.04 14.79 -8.24
C LYS A 179 -2.09 14.14 -9.16
N ASN A 180 -1.87 12.87 -9.51
CA ASN A 180 -2.85 12.09 -10.28
C ASN A 180 -3.71 11.25 -9.33
N TRP A 181 -4.75 11.86 -8.80
CA TRP A 181 -5.57 11.29 -7.73
C TRP A 181 -6.34 10.04 -8.17
N LYS A 182 -6.84 9.99 -9.41
CA LYS A 182 -7.60 8.84 -9.92
C LYS A 182 -6.76 7.56 -9.97
N LEU A 183 -5.54 7.64 -10.51
CA LEU A 183 -4.63 6.50 -10.55
C LEU A 183 -4.15 6.12 -9.15
N SER A 184 -3.92 7.11 -8.28
CA SER A 184 -3.56 6.90 -6.88
C SER A 184 -4.63 6.09 -6.14
N ILE A 185 -5.90 6.48 -6.28
CA ILE A 185 -7.04 5.80 -5.66
C ILE A 185 -7.11 4.34 -6.12
N ASN A 186 -7.05 4.06 -7.42
CA ASN A 186 -7.08 2.69 -7.92
C ASN A 186 -5.93 1.86 -7.35
N ALA A 187 -4.69 2.37 -7.45
CA ALA A 187 -3.50 1.65 -6.95
C ALA A 187 -3.56 1.35 -5.45
N PHE A 188 -3.92 2.34 -4.62
CA PHE A 188 -4.04 2.12 -3.18
C PHE A 188 -5.24 1.26 -2.80
N SER A 189 -6.30 1.28 -3.59
CA SER A 189 -7.46 0.39 -3.37
C SER A 189 -7.04 -1.07 -3.55
N VAL A 190 -6.31 -1.38 -4.62
CA VAL A 190 -5.75 -2.72 -4.85
C VAL A 190 -4.81 -3.12 -3.72
N ALA A 191 -3.94 -2.20 -3.29
CA ALA A 191 -3.03 -2.44 -2.17
C ALA A 191 -3.80 -2.75 -0.87
N ARG A 192 -4.86 -1.99 -0.56
CA ARG A 192 -5.70 -2.18 0.64
C ARG A 192 -6.37 -3.56 0.65
N CYS A 193 -7.03 -3.94 -0.44
CA CYS A 193 -7.65 -5.26 -0.57
C CYS A 193 -6.63 -6.40 -0.46
N GLY A 194 -5.46 -6.24 -1.08
CA GLY A 194 -4.39 -7.24 -1.01
C GLY A 194 -3.79 -7.39 0.39
N LEU A 195 -3.50 -6.29 1.08
CA LEU A 195 -3.00 -6.33 2.46
C LEU A 195 -4.04 -6.93 3.43
N GLN A 196 -5.32 -6.60 3.28
CA GLN A 196 -6.39 -7.18 4.11
C GLN A 196 -6.52 -8.69 3.88
N TYR A 197 -6.40 -9.15 2.64
CA TYR A 197 -6.37 -10.57 2.32
C TYR A 197 -5.15 -11.27 2.96
N LEU A 198 -3.95 -10.68 2.79
CA LEU A 198 -2.69 -11.23 3.32
C LEU A 198 -2.71 -11.33 4.84
N TYR A 199 -3.22 -10.31 5.55
CA TYR A 199 -3.36 -10.32 7.00
C TYR A 199 -4.17 -11.52 7.51
N ASN A 200 -5.26 -11.87 6.81
CA ASN A 200 -6.15 -12.95 7.23
C ASN A 200 -5.64 -14.35 6.88
N LYS A 201 -4.92 -14.48 5.76
CA LYS A 201 -4.57 -15.79 5.19
C LYS A 201 -3.12 -16.19 5.39
N ARG A 202 -2.21 -15.23 5.51
CA ARG A 202 -0.77 -15.51 5.49
C ARG A 202 -0.18 -15.58 6.88
N GLU A 203 0.64 -16.59 7.11
CA GLU A 203 1.52 -16.70 8.27
C GLU A 203 2.90 -16.18 7.89
N LEU A 204 3.48 -15.37 8.76
CA LEU A 204 4.82 -14.83 8.61
C LEU A 204 5.82 -15.67 9.43
N PRO A 205 7.11 -15.67 9.04
CA PRO A 205 8.17 -16.26 9.86
C PRO A 205 8.21 -15.62 11.26
N THR A 206 8.77 -16.33 12.24
CA THR A 206 8.88 -15.87 13.64
C THR A 206 9.58 -14.52 13.82
N GLU A 207 10.35 -14.09 12.83
CA GLU A 207 11.05 -12.79 12.82
C GLU A 207 10.10 -11.61 12.56
N PHE A 208 8.94 -11.84 11.94
CA PHE A 208 8.02 -10.80 11.51
C PHE A 208 6.60 -11.03 12.04
N THR A 209 5.91 -9.94 12.33
CA THR A 209 4.57 -9.90 12.91
C THR A 209 3.52 -9.65 11.83
N LYS A 210 2.34 -10.29 11.93
CA LYS A 210 1.22 -10.08 10.97
C LYS A 210 0.71 -8.64 10.99
N GLU A 211 0.93 -7.97 12.11
CA GLU A 211 0.69 -6.56 12.38
C GLU A 211 1.35 -5.65 11.33
N LEU A 212 2.44 -6.09 10.68
CA LEU A 212 3.07 -5.38 9.56
C LEU A 212 2.05 -4.99 8.48
N TYR A 213 1.12 -5.88 8.12
CA TYR A 213 0.15 -5.57 7.07
C TYR A 213 -0.85 -4.50 7.50
N ILE A 214 -1.27 -4.50 8.77
CA ILE A 214 -2.16 -3.47 9.33
C ILE A 214 -1.41 -2.14 9.41
N GLU A 215 -0.16 -2.16 9.86
CA GLU A 215 0.65 -0.95 9.94
C GLU A 215 0.84 -0.32 8.56
N LEU A 216 1.11 -1.12 7.52
CA LEU A 216 1.19 -0.63 6.14
C LEU A 216 -0.11 0.00 5.66
N ILE A 217 -1.24 -0.59 6.04
CA ILE A 217 -2.56 -0.02 5.75
C ILE A 217 -2.69 1.35 6.42
N ASP A 218 -2.41 1.43 7.71
CA ASP A 218 -2.64 2.63 8.53
C ASP A 218 -1.66 3.78 8.22
N THR A 219 -0.41 3.45 7.91
CA THR A 219 0.68 4.44 7.74
C THR A 219 0.82 4.94 6.31
N ILE A 220 0.57 4.09 5.31
CA ILE A 220 0.82 4.42 3.89
C ILE A 220 -0.48 4.47 3.09
N VAL A 221 -1.26 3.38 3.11
CA VAL A 221 -2.38 3.21 2.19
C VAL A 221 -3.55 4.12 2.54
N ASP A 222 -3.99 4.14 3.79
CA ASP A 222 -5.14 4.92 4.22
C ASP A 222 -4.92 6.43 4.18
N PRO A 223 -3.75 6.95 4.62
CA PRO A 223 -3.43 8.35 4.40
C PRO A 223 -3.39 8.70 2.90
N GLY A 224 -2.86 7.80 2.06
CA GLY A 224 -2.83 7.98 0.61
C GLY A 224 -4.22 8.04 -0.02
N LEU A 225 -5.11 7.14 0.38
CA LEU A 225 -6.51 7.11 -0.06
C LEU A 225 -7.27 8.35 0.41
N LYS A 226 -7.16 8.72 1.69
CA LYS A 226 -7.79 9.93 2.26
C LYS A 226 -7.38 11.19 1.52
N ILE A 227 -6.07 11.38 1.30
CA ILE A 227 -5.57 12.55 0.57
C ILE A 227 -6.09 12.55 -0.87
N SER A 228 -6.07 11.40 -1.53
CA SER A 228 -6.47 11.31 -2.93
C SER A 228 -7.98 11.50 -3.13
N SER A 229 -8.82 10.95 -2.24
CA SER A 229 -10.27 11.11 -2.28
C SER A 229 -10.66 12.57 -2.05
N LEU A 230 -10.16 13.19 -0.97
CA LEU A 230 -10.42 14.59 -0.64
C LEU A 230 -10.03 15.56 -1.78
N ARG A 231 -8.95 15.24 -2.50
CA ARG A 231 -8.49 16.06 -3.64
C ARG A 231 -9.28 15.81 -4.92
N LEU A 232 -9.93 14.66 -5.06
CA LEU A 232 -10.72 14.31 -6.24
C LEU A 232 -12.17 14.79 -6.12
N SER A 233 -12.82 14.53 -4.98
CA SER A 233 -14.22 14.87 -4.76
C SER A 233 -14.41 16.37 -4.48
N ASN A 234 -13.38 17.10 -4.03
CA ASN A 234 -13.49 18.44 -3.43
C ASN A 234 -14.46 18.54 -2.23
N ASP A 235 -15.29 17.53 -2.01
CA ASP A 235 -16.11 17.32 -0.83
C ASP A 235 -15.23 17.00 0.37
N ARG A 236 -15.53 17.67 1.48
CA ARG A 236 -14.81 17.50 2.75
C ARG A 236 -15.25 16.24 3.52
N SER A 237 -16.15 15.44 2.94
CA SER A 237 -16.55 14.16 3.53
C SER A 237 -15.50 13.09 3.25
N VAL A 238 -15.04 12.41 4.29
CA VAL A 238 -14.07 11.31 4.17
C VAL A 238 -14.90 10.04 4.00
N PRO A 239 -14.86 9.38 2.82
CA PRO A 239 -15.61 8.15 2.63
C PRO A 239 -15.08 7.05 3.55
N GLU A 240 -15.94 6.10 3.87
CA GLU A 240 -15.53 4.86 4.53
C GLU A 240 -14.53 4.13 3.62
N LEU A 241 -13.27 4.04 4.06
CA LEU A 241 -12.15 3.66 3.19
C LEU A 241 -12.23 2.21 2.70
N LEU A 242 -12.85 1.31 3.49
CA LEU A 242 -13.00 -0.09 3.12
C LEU A 242 -13.94 -0.25 1.92
N SER A 243 -15.18 0.24 2.04
CA SER A 243 -16.16 0.20 0.96
C SER A 243 -15.67 0.99 -0.26
N PHE A 244 -15.07 2.15 -0.04
CA PHE A 244 -14.47 2.97 -1.10
C PHE A 244 -13.38 2.21 -1.87
N SER A 245 -12.48 1.51 -1.19
CA SER A 245 -11.44 0.71 -1.86
C SER A 245 -12.02 -0.41 -2.72
N ARG A 246 -13.02 -1.13 -2.22
CA ARG A 246 -13.65 -2.25 -2.96
C ARG A 246 -14.29 -1.80 -4.26
N ILE A 247 -14.90 -0.61 -4.27
CA ILE A 247 -15.47 -0.01 -5.48
C ILE A 247 -14.36 0.30 -6.49
N HIS A 248 -13.32 1.03 -6.07
CA HIS A 248 -12.30 1.55 -6.96
C HIS A 248 -11.22 0.55 -7.39
N CYS A 249 -11.17 -0.63 -6.78
CA CYS A 249 -10.37 -1.75 -7.28
C CYS A 249 -10.74 -2.14 -8.72
N HIS A 250 -12.04 -2.05 -9.08
CA HIS A 250 -12.54 -2.55 -10.36
C HIS A 250 -12.38 -1.57 -11.54
N ASP A 251 -11.88 -0.35 -11.31
CA ASP A 251 -11.83 0.70 -12.34
C ASP A 251 -10.85 0.39 -13.51
N LYS A 252 -10.09 -0.72 -13.45
CA LYS A 252 -9.16 -1.22 -14.49
C LYS A 252 -8.21 -0.17 -15.11
N LEU A 253 -7.91 0.91 -14.39
CA LEU A 253 -7.02 1.97 -14.88
C LEU A 253 -5.56 1.52 -15.01
N LEU A 254 -5.18 0.47 -14.27
CA LEU A 254 -3.83 -0.07 -14.20
C LEU A 254 -3.86 -1.56 -14.57
N PRO A 255 -3.68 -1.91 -15.86
CA PRO A 255 -3.93 -3.28 -16.35
C PRO A 255 -2.99 -4.32 -15.72
N TYR A 256 -1.77 -3.93 -15.36
CA TYR A 256 -0.78 -4.83 -14.76
C TYR A 256 -1.08 -5.19 -13.30
N LEU A 257 -2.04 -4.52 -12.63
CA LEU A 257 -2.46 -4.86 -11.26
C LEU A 257 -3.73 -5.72 -11.23
N VAL A 258 -4.43 -5.87 -12.35
CA VAL A 258 -5.66 -6.67 -12.46
C VAL A 258 -5.48 -8.13 -12.02
N PRO A 259 -4.36 -8.82 -12.33
CA PRO A 259 -4.16 -10.20 -11.89
C PRO A 259 -4.21 -10.38 -10.37
N ALA A 260 -3.81 -9.35 -9.60
CA ALA A 260 -3.90 -9.39 -8.14
C ALA A 260 -5.35 -9.46 -7.65
N ILE A 261 -6.25 -8.74 -8.31
CA ILE A 261 -7.68 -8.72 -7.97
C ILE A 261 -8.33 -10.04 -8.37
N GLU A 262 -8.01 -10.55 -9.55
CA GLU A 262 -8.49 -11.86 -10.02
C GLU A 262 -8.07 -12.98 -9.05
N PHE A 263 -6.82 -12.92 -8.58
CA PHE A 263 -6.32 -13.82 -7.55
C PHE A 263 -7.12 -13.75 -6.24
N ILE A 264 -7.31 -12.54 -5.69
CA ILE A 264 -8.08 -12.37 -4.45
C ILE A 264 -9.53 -12.82 -4.65
N SER A 265 -10.15 -12.47 -5.79
CA SER A 265 -11.52 -12.87 -6.13
C SER A 265 -11.67 -14.39 -6.21
N SER A 266 -10.67 -15.10 -6.72
CA SER A 266 -10.69 -16.56 -6.83
C SER A 266 -10.65 -17.25 -5.46
N LYS A 267 -9.86 -16.71 -4.52
CA LYS A 267 -9.67 -17.33 -3.19
C LYS A 267 -10.68 -16.84 -2.15
N SER A 268 -11.05 -15.57 -2.17
CA SER A 268 -11.91 -14.95 -1.15
C SER A 268 -12.61 -13.72 -1.71
N PRO A 269 -13.79 -13.89 -2.35
CA PRO A 269 -14.50 -12.79 -3.02
C PRO A 269 -14.91 -11.67 -2.05
N SER A 270 -15.12 -11.98 -0.77
CA SER A 270 -15.55 -11.02 0.27
C SER A 270 -14.64 -9.80 0.47
N PHE A 271 -13.37 -9.87 0.05
CA PHE A 271 -12.43 -8.74 0.17
C PHE A 271 -12.49 -7.77 -1.02
N VAL A 272 -13.10 -8.20 -2.13
CA VAL A 272 -13.16 -7.48 -3.39
C VAL A 272 -14.60 -7.09 -3.73
N THR A 273 -15.59 -7.88 -3.28
CA THR A 273 -16.99 -7.52 -3.37
C THR A 273 -17.27 -6.43 -2.35
N SER A 274 -17.60 -5.24 -2.85
CA SER A 274 -18.40 -4.28 -2.10
C SER A 274 -19.64 -5.02 -1.61
N SER A 275 -20.13 -4.73 -0.42
CA SER A 275 -21.46 -5.15 0.06
C SER A 275 -22.58 -4.47 -0.75
N GLY A 276 -22.49 -4.59 -2.08
CA GLY A 276 -23.07 -3.72 -3.08
C GLY A 276 -22.60 -4.12 -4.48
N ASP A 277 -22.44 -5.43 -4.74
CA ASP A 277 -22.78 -5.92 -6.07
C ASP A 277 -24.19 -5.42 -6.38
N ALA A 278 -24.41 -4.97 -7.60
CA ALA A 278 -25.46 -4.04 -8.04
C ALA A 278 -26.93 -4.43 -7.74
N SER A 279 -27.20 -5.52 -7.04
CA SER A 279 -28.51 -5.94 -6.53
C SER A 279 -28.86 -5.39 -5.14
N ASP A 280 -27.87 -5.11 -4.28
CA ASP A 280 -28.08 -4.67 -2.88
C ASP A 280 -27.66 -3.21 -2.64
N ARG A 281 -27.70 -2.37 -3.68
CA ARG A 281 -28.00 -0.96 -3.42
C ARG A 281 -29.43 -0.96 -2.90
N THR A 282 -29.61 -1.00 -1.58
CA THR A 282 -30.73 -0.29 -0.97
C THR A 282 -30.71 1.08 -1.63
N GLU A 283 -31.67 1.35 -2.51
CA GLU A 283 -31.69 2.51 -3.39
C GLU A 283 -31.22 3.73 -2.59
N ILE A 284 -29.99 4.17 -2.84
CA ILE A 284 -29.44 5.31 -2.11
C ILE A 284 -30.33 6.46 -2.52
N LEU A 285 -31.15 6.94 -1.59
CA LEU A 285 -32.13 7.98 -1.83
C LEU A 285 -31.35 9.24 -2.25
N LYS A 286 -31.51 9.65 -3.50
CA LYS A 286 -30.90 10.88 -4.03
C LYS A 286 -31.69 12.12 -3.63
N SER A 287 -32.98 11.95 -3.40
CA SER A 287 -33.88 12.98 -2.90
C SER A 287 -34.83 12.43 -1.84
N ILE A 288 -35.19 13.28 -0.88
CA ILE A 288 -36.24 13.04 0.09
C ILE A 288 -37.39 13.98 -0.26
N GLN A 289 -38.58 13.41 -0.42
CA GLN A 289 -39.81 14.20 -0.49
C GLN A 289 -40.37 14.36 0.92
N TRP A 290 -40.49 15.60 1.36
CA TRP A 290 -41.18 15.98 2.58
C TRP A 290 -42.38 16.86 2.22
N PHE A 291 -43.57 16.26 2.25
CA PHE A 291 -44.80 16.85 1.72
C PHE A 291 -44.62 17.34 0.27
N GLU A 292 -44.65 18.66 0.04
CA GLU A 292 -44.48 19.29 -1.28
C GLU A 292 -43.03 19.65 -1.61
N TYR A 293 -42.11 19.47 -0.66
CA TYR A 293 -40.71 19.84 -0.83
C TYR A 293 -39.86 18.62 -1.20
N GLU A 294 -39.06 18.76 -2.25
CA GLU A 294 -38.04 17.79 -2.61
C GLU A 294 -36.67 18.34 -2.20
N ALA A 295 -36.00 17.63 -1.29
CA ALA A 295 -34.65 17.96 -0.85
C ALA A 295 -33.66 16.96 -1.47
N ASN A 296 -32.70 17.47 -2.23
CA ASN A 296 -31.60 16.66 -2.76
C ASN A 296 -30.56 16.40 -1.68
N LEU A 297 -30.23 15.13 -1.47
CA LEU A 297 -29.21 14.71 -0.53
C LEU A 297 -27.84 14.79 -1.22
N ALA A 298 -27.06 15.81 -0.86
CA ALA A 298 -25.69 15.96 -1.38
C ALA A 298 -24.70 15.00 -0.70
N ASN A 299 -24.92 14.66 0.58
CA ASN A 299 -24.04 13.76 1.32
C ASN A 299 -24.51 12.30 1.19
N GLU A 300 -23.67 11.47 0.55
CA GLU A 300 -23.91 10.04 0.33
C GLU A 300 -23.95 9.24 1.65
N GLU A 301 -23.16 9.63 2.64
CA GLU A 301 -23.14 8.99 3.96
C GLU A 301 -24.49 9.21 4.68
N LEU A 302 -24.99 10.44 4.67
CA LEU A 302 -26.31 10.78 5.20
C LEU A 302 -27.42 10.01 4.47
N ALA A 303 -27.35 9.91 3.13
CA ALA A 303 -28.32 9.17 2.33
C ALA A 303 -28.37 7.68 2.69
N SER A 304 -27.21 7.06 2.92
CA SER A 304 -27.11 5.65 3.34
C SER A 304 -27.67 5.40 4.74
N LYS A 305 -27.41 6.32 5.69
CA LYS A 305 -27.93 6.21 7.05
C LYS A 305 -29.44 6.39 7.08
N ILE A 306 -29.98 7.34 6.31
CA ILE A 306 -31.42 7.53 6.16
C ILE A 306 -32.09 6.32 5.51
N SER A 307 -31.51 5.75 4.43
CA SER A 307 -32.09 4.55 3.81
C SER A 307 -32.11 3.36 4.78
N SER A 308 -31.04 3.17 5.57
CA SER A 308 -30.99 2.13 6.61
C SER A 308 -32.03 2.35 7.71
N ALA A 309 -32.23 3.60 8.14
CA ALA A 309 -33.22 3.95 9.16
C ALA A 309 -34.67 3.77 8.64
N ILE A 310 -34.91 4.00 7.35
CA ILE A 310 -36.20 3.72 6.69
C ILE A 310 -36.47 2.21 6.63
N LEU A 311 -35.47 1.37 6.37
CA LEU A 311 -35.64 -0.08 6.36
C LEU A 311 -35.95 -0.61 7.76
N GLN A 312 -35.22 -0.15 8.78
CA GLN A 312 -35.48 -0.54 10.17
C GLN A 312 -36.85 -0.06 10.66
N SER A 313 -37.31 1.13 10.26
CA SER A 313 -38.65 1.61 10.61
C SER A 313 -39.76 0.83 9.90
N LYS A 314 -39.54 0.39 8.64
CA LYS A 314 -40.44 -0.55 7.95
C LYS A 314 -40.53 -1.89 8.67
N ASP A 315 -39.43 -2.41 9.19
CA ASP A 315 -39.44 -3.66 9.96
C ASP A 315 -40.17 -3.50 11.31
N LEU A 316 -40.05 -2.35 11.95
CA LEU A 316 -40.79 -2.00 13.17
C LEU A 316 -42.31 -1.95 12.95
N SER A 317 -42.76 -1.51 11.76
CA SER A 317 -44.18 -1.55 11.39
C SER A 317 -44.74 -2.98 11.20
N LYS A 318 -43.86 -3.95 10.90
CA LYS A 318 -44.25 -5.35 10.67
C LYS A 318 -44.18 -6.19 11.95
N ASN A 319 -43.16 -5.94 12.78
CA ASN A 319 -42.94 -6.64 14.04
C ASN A 319 -42.99 -5.63 15.19
N SER A 320 -44.10 -5.59 15.92
CA SER A 320 -44.31 -4.72 17.10
C SER A 320 -43.55 -5.21 18.34
N ALA A 321 -42.32 -5.69 18.16
CA ALA A 321 -41.44 -6.04 19.27
C ALA A 321 -40.79 -4.76 19.81
N ILE A 322 -41.02 -4.45 21.09
CA ILE A 322 -40.46 -3.29 21.79
C ILE A 322 -38.93 -3.23 21.65
N ALA A 323 -38.26 -4.37 21.54
CA ALA A 323 -36.81 -4.49 21.37
C ALA A 323 -36.27 -3.88 20.05
N LEU A 324 -37.11 -3.67 19.03
CA LEU A 324 -36.70 -3.08 17.75
C LEU A 324 -36.76 -1.53 17.75
N TYR A 325 -37.33 -0.93 18.80
CA TYR A 325 -37.45 0.52 18.91
C TYR A 325 -36.11 1.22 19.12
N ASP A 326 -35.31 0.76 20.08
CA ASP A 326 -34.02 1.38 20.41
C ASP A 326 -33.02 1.36 19.23
N PRO A 327 -32.86 0.25 18.47
CA PRO A 327 -32.01 0.24 17.27
C PRO A 327 -32.48 1.20 16.19
N SER A 328 -33.80 1.28 15.93
CA SER A 328 -34.34 2.20 14.93
C SER A 328 -34.13 3.66 15.34
N LEU A 329 -34.37 3.98 16.62
CA LEU A 329 -34.14 5.32 17.14
C LEU A 329 -32.65 5.70 17.08
N ALA A 330 -31.74 4.78 17.41
CA ALA A 330 -30.31 4.98 17.27
C ALA A 330 -29.90 5.25 15.81
N SER A 331 -30.48 4.54 14.84
CA SER A 331 -30.20 4.78 13.41
C SER A 331 -30.62 6.18 12.93
N TRP A 332 -31.74 6.71 13.45
CA TRP A 332 -32.18 8.07 13.18
C TRP A 332 -31.32 9.12 13.89
N GLN A 333 -30.87 8.83 15.11
CA GLN A 333 -29.92 9.68 15.84
C GLN A 333 -28.57 9.78 15.13
N ASP A 334 -28.05 8.68 14.60
CA ASP A 334 -26.84 8.66 13.77
C ASP A 334 -26.99 9.58 12.54
N ALA A 335 -28.11 9.46 11.81
CA ALA A 335 -28.39 10.30 10.65
C ALA A 335 -28.49 11.79 11.03
N LEU A 336 -29.14 12.09 12.17
CA LEU A 336 -29.24 13.45 12.69
C LEU A 336 -27.87 14.00 13.06
N GLN A 337 -27.02 13.22 13.73
CA GLN A 337 -25.66 13.64 14.09
C GLN A 337 -24.86 14.03 12.85
N ILE A 338 -24.87 13.20 11.80
CA ILE A 338 -24.18 13.50 10.53
C ILE A 338 -24.71 14.80 9.92
N HIS A 339 -26.03 14.96 9.86
CA HIS A 339 -26.63 16.19 9.35
C HIS A 339 -26.26 17.43 10.18
N THR A 340 -26.23 17.33 11.52
CA THR A 340 -25.81 18.46 12.38
C THR A 340 -24.35 18.81 12.20
N GLN A 341 -23.48 17.81 12.01
CA GLN A 341 -22.07 18.03 11.69
C GLN A 341 -21.92 18.73 10.34
N ASP A 342 -22.71 18.33 9.32
CA ASP A 342 -22.70 18.98 8.01
C ASP A 342 -23.20 20.43 8.07
N MET A 343 -24.25 20.71 8.86
CA MET A 343 -24.74 22.07 9.08
C MET A 343 -23.72 22.93 9.84
N ALA A 344 -22.98 22.37 10.79
CA ALA A 344 -21.91 23.08 11.49
C ALA A 344 -20.66 23.33 10.63
N ARG A 345 -20.50 22.58 9.52
CA ARG A 345 -19.38 22.71 8.58
C ARG A 345 -19.66 23.73 7.46
N LYS A 346 -20.91 24.12 7.25
CA LYS A 346 -21.33 25.21 6.35
C LYS A 346 -21.26 26.54 7.08
#